data_AF-A0A0S6X1E8-F1
#
_entry.id   AF-A0A0S6X1E8-F1
#
_cell.length_a   1.000
_cell.length_b   1.000
_cell.length_c   1.000
_cell.angle_alpha   90.00
_cell.angle_beta   90.00
_cell.angle_gamma   90.00
#
_symmetry.space_group_name_H-M   'P 1'
#
loop_
_entity.id
_entity.type
_entity.pdbx_description
1 polymer ?
#
loop_
_entity_poly.entity_id
_entity_poly.type
_entity_poly.pdbx_seq_one_letter_code
_entity_poly.pdbx_strand_id
1 'polypeptide(L)'
;MSSPSTPPAHRYLEAMDTEDLARMVMSLLSELWITRDRLAVVEELLEDKGVLEAGSVESFEWTPEREPRVEALRDRMIASVMGAPLAAKERTYQKILERAGFTAE
;
A
#
# COMPACT_ATOMS: atom_id res chain seq x y z
N MET A 1 -15.06 4.23 -44.50
CA MET A 1 -15.60 4.68 -43.19
C MET A 1 -15.08 3.69 -42.16
N SER A 2 -13.98 4.01 -41.49
CA SER A 2 -13.37 3.13 -40.49
C SER A 2 -13.82 3.61 -39.12
N SER A 3 -14.58 2.77 -38.41
CA SER A 3 -15.04 3.07 -37.05
C SER A 3 -13.85 3.31 -36.11
N PRO A 4 -13.91 4.29 -35.20
CA PRO A 4 -12.87 4.45 -34.19
C PRO A 4 -12.96 3.28 -33.21
N SER A 5 -11.93 2.43 -33.16
CA SER A 5 -11.84 1.35 -32.19
C SER A 5 -11.71 1.93 -30.79
N THR A 6 -12.73 1.74 -29.95
CA THR A 6 -12.68 2.00 -28.51
C THR A 6 -11.44 1.32 -27.91
N PRO A 7 -10.58 2.02 -27.16
CA PRO A 7 -9.44 1.38 -26.51
C PRO A 7 -9.97 0.33 -25.52
N PRO A 8 -9.46 -0.92 -25.52
CA PRO A 8 -9.96 -1.94 -24.61
C PRO A 8 -9.69 -1.51 -23.16
N ALA A 9 -10.73 -1.59 -22.33
CA ALA A 9 -10.60 -1.50 -20.90
C ALA A 9 -9.63 -2.60 -20.41
N HIS A 10 -8.83 -2.29 -19.38
CA HIS A 10 -7.89 -3.18 -18.65
C HIS A 10 -6.42 -3.28 -19.12
N ARG A 11 -5.90 -2.26 -19.79
CA ARG A 11 -4.50 -2.18 -20.29
C ARG A 11 -3.39 -1.83 -19.27
N TYR A 12 -3.41 -2.35 -18.03
CA TYR A 12 -2.35 -2.07 -17.03
C TYR A 12 -1.45 -3.27 -16.72
N LEU A 13 -2.00 -4.49 -16.74
CA LEU A 13 -1.20 -5.71 -16.58
C LEU A 13 -0.50 -6.11 -17.88
N GLU A 14 -1.00 -5.68 -19.03
CA GLU A 14 -0.42 -6.01 -20.34
C GLU A 14 0.80 -5.14 -20.72
N ALA A 15 1.00 -4.00 -20.03
CA ALA A 15 2.04 -3.02 -20.37
C ALA A 15 3.19 -2.93 -19.34
N MET A 16 3.06 -3.58 -18.17
CA MET A 16 4.19 -3.79 -17.25
C MET A 16 4.92 -5.06 -17.67
N ASP A 17 6.22 -4.96 -17.91
CA ASP A 17 7.03 -6.16 -18.00
C ASP A 17 7.23 -6.78 -16.60
N THR A 18 7.77 -7.99 -16.56
CA THR A 18 8.06 -8.68 -15.30
C THR A 18 9.08 -7.96 -14.43
N GLU A 19 9.91 -7.09 -15.01
CA GLU A 19 10.93 -6.33 -14.31
C GLU A 19 10.33 -5.18 -13.50
N ASP A 20 9.36 -4.46 -14.05
CA ASP A 20 8.63 -3.42 -13.34
C ASP A 20 7.84 -3.99 -12.15
N LEU A 21 7.21 -5.16 -12.32
CA LEU A 21 6.56 -5.86 -11.22
C LEU A 21 7.57 -6.27 -10.13
N ALA A 22 8.72 -6.81 -10.53
CA ALA A 22 9.78 -7.18 -9.59
C ALA A 22 10.29 -5.95 -8.82
N ARG A 23 10.50 -4.81 -9.50
CA ARG A 23 10.93 -3.56 -8.86
C ARG A 23 9.90 -3.04 -7.86
N MET A 24 8.61 -3.12 -8.19
CA MET A 24 7.52 -2.73 -7.28
C MET A 24 7.47 -3.63 -6.05
N VAL A 25 7.56 -4.95 -6.23
CA VAL A 25 7.57 -5.92 -5.12
C VAL A 25 8.80 -5.70 -4.22
N MET A 26 9.98 -5.49 -4.80
CA MET A 26 11.20 -5.23 -4.04
C MET A 26 11.14 -3.93 -3.23
N SER A 27 10.56 -2.87 -3.80
CA SER A 27 10.32 -1.61 -3.09
C SER A 27 9.37 -1.82 -1.90
N LEU A 28 8.27 -2.55 -2.11
CA LEU A 28 7.31 -2.89 -1.06
C LEU A 28 7.92 -3.75 0.05
N LEU A 29 8.74 -4.74 -0.32
CA LEU A 29 9.48 -5.57 0.63
C LEU A 29 10.48 -4.75 1.45
N SER A 30 11.13 -3.76 0.85
CA SER A 30 12.08 -2.88 1.56
C SER A 30 11.38 -2.05 2.63
N GLU A 31 10.24 -1.44 2.28
CA GLU A 31 9.42 -0.68 3.24
C GLU A 31 8.81 -1.59 4.33
N LEU A 32 8.41 -2.81 3.97
CA LEU A 32 7.90 -3.79 4.92
C LEU A 32 8.99 -4.22 5.91
N TRP A 33 10.22 -4.44 5.44
CA TRP A 33 11.36 -4.78 6.29
C TRP A 33 11.65 -3.66 7.30
N ILE A 34 11.71 -2.41 6.85
CA ILE A 34 11.91 -1.25 7.73
C ILE A 34 10.81 -1.17 8.78
N THR A 35 9.56 -1.42 8.40
CA THR A 35 8.43 -1.40 9.33
C THR A 35 8.55 -2.51 10.37
N ARG A 36 8.98 -3.71 9.95
CA ARG A 36 9.20 -4.86 10.84
C ARG A 36 10.34 -4.60 11.82
N ASP A 37 11.47 -4.05 11.37
CA ASP A 37 12.58 -3.68 12.24
C ASP A 37 12.14 -2.64 13.27
N ARG A 38 11.38 -1.63 12.85
CA ARG A 38 10.85 -0.62 13.77
C ARG A 38 9.87 -1.21 14.79
N LEU A 39 9.06 -2.19 14.40
CA LEU A 39 8.16 -2.88 15.32
C LEU A 39 8.95 -3.68 16.37
N ALA A 40 9.98 -4.42 15.95
CA ALA A 40 10.86 -5.15 16.86
C ALA A 40 11.55 -4.22 17.86
N VAL A 41 12.04 -3.06 17.40
CA VAL A 41 12.61 -2.03 18.30
C VAL A 41 11.56 -1.49 19.27
N VAL A 42 10.32 -1.28 18.83
CA VAL A 42 9.24 -0.83 19.72
C VAL A 42 8.92 -1.88 20.76
N GLU A 43 8.89 -3.16 20.40
CA GLU A 43 8.68 -4.27 21.32
C GLU A 43 9.79 -4.34 22.37
N GLU A 44 11.06 -4.28 21.95
CA GLU A 44 12.22 -4.26 22.85
C GLU A 44 12.15 -3.07 23.82
N LEU A 45 11.85 -1.86 23.32
CA LEU A 45 11.71 -0.68 24.16
C LEU A 45 10.54 -0.73 25.15
N LEU A 46 9.48 -1.47 24.82
CA LEU A 46 8.33 -1.66 25.72
C LEU A 46 8.62 -2.74 26.76
N GLU A 47 9.35 -3.78 26.38
CA GLU A 47 9.84 -4.81 27.31
C GLU A 47 10.82 -4.23 28.31
N ASP A 48 11.81 -3.46 27.86
CA ASP A 48 12.77 -2.75 28.72
C ASP A 48 12.09 -1.85 29.76
N LYS A 49 10.91 -1.31 29.42
CA LYS A 49 10.09 -0.48 30.31
C LYS A 49 9.13 -1.27 31.18
N GLY A 50 9.08 -2.60 31.04
CA GLY A 50 8.15 -3.48 31.74
C GLY A 50 6.69 -3.29 31.35
N VAL A 51 6.42 -2.78 30.14
CA VAL A 51 5.05 -2.52 29.65
C VAL A 51 4.47 -3.74 28.94
N LEU A 52 5.31 -4.53 28.27
CA LEU A 52 4.93 -5.69 27.49
C LEU A 52 5.93 -6.83 27.76
N GLU A 53 5.46 -8.07 27.87
CA GLU A 53 6.35 -9.24 27.99
C GLU A 53 6.82 -9.70 26.60
N ALA A 54 8.04 -10.23 26.49
CA ALA A 54 8.51 -10.85 25.26
C ALA A 54 7.49 -11.85 24.69
N GLY A 55 7.23 -11.77 23.40
CA GLY A 55 6.29 -12.67 22.72
C GLY A 55 4.80 -12.31 22.89
N SER A 56 4.47 -11.25 23.65
CA SER A 56 3.07 -10.86 23.87
C SER A 56 2.36 -10.48 22.56
N VAL A 57 3.09 -9.93 21.58
CA VAL A 57 2.53 -9.56 20.27
C VAL A 57 2.19 -10.80 19.46
N GLU A 58 3.04 -11.82 19.45
CA GLU A 58 2.83 -13.09 18.77
C GLU A 58 1.68 -13.89 19.38
N SER A 59 1.53 -13.86 20.71
CA SER A 59 0.43 -14.52 21.41
C SER A 59 -0.85 -13.69 21.47
N PHE A 60 -0.84 -12.46 20.93
CA PHE A 60 -1.99 -11.58 21.03
C PHE A 60 -3.15 -12.07 20.16
N GLU A 61 -4.26 -12.43 20.81
CA GLU A 61 -5.51 -12.75 20.13
C GLU A 61 -6.46 -11.56 20.16
N TRP A 62 -6.98 -11.21 18.98
CA TRP A 62 -8.04 -10.20 18.88
C TRP A 62 -9.32 -10.77 19.47
N THR A 63 -9.96 -10.00 20.36
CA THR A 63 -11.30 -10.36 20.85
C THR A 63 -12.34 -10.16 19.73
N PRO A 64 -13.45 -10.92 19.72
CA PRO A 64 -14.48 -10.81 18.68
C PRO A 64 -15.02 -9.38 18.50
N GLU A 65 -15.09 -8.60 19.58
CA GLU A 65 -15.60 -7.23 19.56
C GLU A 65 -14.67 -6.26 18.81
N ARG A 66 -13.41 -6.64 18.58
CA ARG A 66 -12.41 -5.84 17.86
C ARG A 66 -12.27 -6.23 16.39
N GLU A 67 -12.92 -7.31 15.96
CA GLU A 67 -12.84 -7.84 14.60
C GLU A 67 -13.16 -6.79 13.51
N PRO A 68 -14.22 -5.96 13.64
CA PRO A 68 -14.51 -4.92 12.64
C PRO A 68 -13.40 -3.89 12.49
N ARG A 69 -12.69 -3.59 13.59
CA ARG A 69 -11.56 -2.63 13.57
C ARG A 69 -10.34 -3.24 12.89
N VAL A 70 -10.12 -4.55 13.07
CA VAL A 70 -9.02 -5.29 12.44
C VAL A 70 -9.26 -5.39 10.94
N GLU A 71 -10.48 -5.72 10.51
CA GLU A 71 -10.86 -5.74 9.10
C GLU A 71 -10.64 -4.37 8.44
N ALA A 72 -11.12 -3.28 9.07
CA ALA A 72 -10.91 -1.93 8.55
C ALA A 72 -9.43 -1.54 8.42
N LEU A 73 -8.56 -2.03 9.33
CA LEU A 73 -7.11 -1.85 9.24
C LEU A 73 -6.52 -2.61 8.05
N ARG A 74 -6.93 -3.87 7.86
CA ARG A 74 -6.49 -4.72 6.73
C ARG A 74 -6.94 -4.15 5.40
N ASP A 75 -8.20 -3.73 5.29
CA ASP A 75 -8.77 -3.15 4.08
C ASP A 75 -8.05 -1.86 3.68
N ARG A 76 -7.70 -1.00 4.65
CA ARG A 76 -6.91 0.20 4.39
C ARG A 76 -5.53 -0.13 3.84
N MET A 77 -4.88 -1.15 4.38
CA MET A 77 -3.57 -1.59 3.90
C MET A 77 -3.67 -2.15 2.48
N ILE A 78 -4.66 -3.01 2.22
CA ILE A 78 -4.92 -3.56 0.89
C ILE A 78 -5.22 -2.43 -0.11
N ALA A 79 -6.06 -1.47 0.25
CA ALA A 79 -6.39 -0.33 -0.60
C ALA A 79 -5.17 0.56 -0.88
N SER A 80 -4.28 0.75 0.10
CA SER A 80 -3.01 1.48 -0.09
C SER A 80 -2.10 0.77 -1.10
N VAL A 81 -1.93 -0.54 -0.93
CA VAL A 81 -1.05 -1.38 -1.77
C VAL A 81 -1.60 -1.53 -3.19
N MET A 82 -2.89 -1.84 -3.32
CA MET A 82 -3.57 -2.05 -4.62
C MET A 82 -3.90 -0.73 -5.32
N GLY A 83 -4.11 0.35 -4.55
CA GLY A 83 -4.38 1.69 -5.07
C GLY A 83 -3.14 2.37 -5.64
N ALA A 84 -1.93 2.04 -5.19
CA ALA A 84 -0.70 2.65 -5.70
C ALA A 84 -0.44 2.39 -7.21
N PRO A 85 -0.59 1.16 -7.74
CA PRO A 85 -0.55 0.89 -9.18
C PRO A 85 -1.75 1.48 -9.95
N LEU A 86 -2.95 1.47 -9.35
CA LEU A 86 -4.18 1.94 -10.01
C LEU A 86 -4.28 3.47 -10.08
N ALA A 87 -3.78 4.18 -9.06
CA ALA A 87 -3.71 5.64 -9.03
C ALA A 87 -2.56 6.20 -9.88
N ALA A 88 -1.54 5.38 -10.19
CA ALA A 88 -0.47 5.76 -11.10
C ALA A 88 -0.98 6.00 -12.55
N LYS A 89 -2.09 5.37 -12.94
CA LYS A 89 -2.76 5.59 -14.24
C LYS A 89 -3.28 7.01 -14.45
N GLU A 90 -3.52 7.76 -13.37
CA GLU A 90 -4.09 9.11 -13.44
C GLU A 90 -3.05 10.22 -13.25
N ARG A 91 -1.76 9.88 -13.22
CA ARG A 91 -0.67 10.86 -13.18
C ARG A 91 -0.37 11.42 -14.58
N THR A 92 -1.40 11.89 -15.29
CA THR A 92 -1.16 12.84 -16.38
C THR A 92 -0.69 14.17 -15.77
N TYR A 93 0.28 14.80 -16.41
CA TYR A 93 0.84 16.10 -16.00
C TYR A 93 -0.25 17.11 -15.60
N GLN A 94 -1.35 17.15 -16.37
CA GLN A 94 -2.54 17.96 -16.11
C GLN A 94 -3.19 17.70 -14.73
N LYS A 95 -3.41 16.45 -14.33
CA LYS A 95 -4.00 16.11 -13.02
C LYS A 95 -3.08 16.39 -11.83
N ILE A 96 -1.75 16.40 -12.06
CA ILE A 96 -0.77 16.80 -11.06
C ILE A 96 -0.79 18.32 -10.87
N LEU A 97 -0.87 19.08 -11.97
CA LEU A 97 -0.99 20.53 -11.93
C LEU A 97 -2.29 21.00 -11.27
N GLU A 98 -3.43 20.39 -11.59
CA GLU A 98 -4.73 20.71 -10.97
C GLU A 98 -4.71 20.51 -9.45
N ARG A 99 -4.12 19.41 -8.95
CA ARG A 99 -3.96 19.16 -7.51
C ARG A 99 -3.00 20.13 -6.84
N ALA A 100 -2.00 20.62 -7.58
CA ALA A 100 -1.05 21.62 -7.11
C ALA A 100 -1.59 23.07 -7.25
N GLY A 101 -2.84 23.24 -7.70
CA GLY A 101 -3.47 24.56 -7.84
C GLY A 101 -3.04 25.34 -9.09
N PHE A 102 -2.35 24.68 -10.03
CA PHE A 102 -1.97 25.25 -11.31
C PHE A 102 -2.98 24.81 -12.37
N THR A 103 -3.97 25.63 -12.68
CA THR A 103 -4.85 25.41 -13.83
C THR A 103 -4.16 25.92 -15.10
N ALA A 104 -4.01 25.06 -16.11
CA ALA A 104 -3.62 25.49 -17.45
C ALA A 104 -4.82 26.18 -18.12
N GLU A 105 -4.63 27.41 -18.59
CA GLU A 105 -5.58 28.11 -19.48
C GLU A 105 -5.71 27.44 -20.85
#